data_AF-A0A009HCR9-F1
#
_entry.id   AF-A0A009HCR9-F1
#
_cell.length_a   1.000
_cell.length_b   1.000
_cell.length_c   1.000
_cell.angle_alpha   90.00
_cell.angle_beta   90.00
_cell.angle_gamma   90.00
#
_symmetry.space_group_name_H-M   'P 1'
#
loop_
_entity.id
_entity.type
_entity.pdbx_description
1 polymer ?
#
loop_
_entity_poly.entity_id
_entity_poly.type
_entity_poly.pdbx_seq_one_letter_code
_entity_poly.pdbx_strand_id
1 'polypeptide(L)'
;MLDFLRLAIPIIPTHVRSLENNHWFTGDIRDFGIPAATRHVGKLDDGTTTTGELYHPFESLPSDYTDMAMKFYTHTINRTPYVEIKASPLKLLQGHNVYGFESIELGSDHMLGMLLEAFPQLAPILDLENTEVLHLDTTYLFRLPHQNMVQPTLD
;
A
#
# COMPACT_ATOMS: atom_id res chain seq x y z
N MET A 1 -6.14 19.05 -3.47
CA MET A 1 -6.82 17.77 -3.73
C MET A 1 -5.83 16.64 -3.64
N LEU A 2 -6.09 15.64 -2.79
CA LEU A 2 -5.21 14.49 -2.57
C LEU A 2 -5.40 13.45 -3.68
N ASP A 3 -4.55 13.52 -4.71
CA ASP A 3 -4.64 12.71 -5.92
C ASP A 3 -4.01 11.33 -5.77
N PHE A 4 -3.00 11.21 -4.92
CA PHE A 4 -2.33 9.95 -4.67
C PHE A 4 -1.82 9.90 -3.23
N LEU A 5 -2.00 8.75 -2.59
CA LEU A 5 -1.48 8.45 -1.27
C LEU A 5 -0.89 7.04 -1.28
N ARG A 6 0.31 6.89 -0.75
CA ARG A 6 0.99 5.61 -0.54
C ARG A 6 1.37 5.48 0.92
N LEU A 7 0.87 4.43 1.55
CA LEU A 7 1.07 4.14 2.96
C LEU A 7 1.89 2.86 3.11
N ALA A 8 2.75 2.83 4.12
CA ALA A 8 3.37 1.62 4.63
C ALA A 8 2.87 1.37 6.04
N ILE A 9 2.22 0.22 6.24
CA ILE A 9 1.74 -0.25 7.54
C ILE A 9 2.75 -1.29 8.03
N PRO A 10 3.58 -0.96 9.04
CA PRO A 10 4.58 -1.90 9.56
C PRO A 10 3.95 -3.16 10.14
N ILE A 11 4.71 -4.25 10.13
CA ILE A 11 4.35 -5.45 10.91
C ILE A 11 4.88 -5.29 12.33
N ILE A 12 4.06 -5.69 13.31
CA ILE A 12 4.45 -5.63 14.73
C ILE A 12 5.76 -6.42 14.96
N PRO A 13 6.66 -5.94 15.86
CA PRO A 13 7.99 -6.52 16.01
C PRO A 13 8.03 -8.01 16.37
N THR A 14 6.98 -8.54 17.01
CA THR A 14 6.89 -9.97 17.39
C THR A 14 6.84 -10.92 16.20
N HIS A 15 6.45 -10.42 15.02
CA HIS A 15 6.39 -11.19 13.78
C HIS A 15 7.53 -10.84 12.81
N VAL A 16 8.57 -10.17 13.28
CA VAL A 16 9.71 -9.75 12.47
C VAL A 16 10.99 -10.35 13.03
N ARG A 17 11.78 -10.97 12.15
CA ARG A 17 13.16 -11.33 12.42
C ARG A 17 14.09 -10.44 11.61
N SER A 18 15.19 -10.06 12.25
CA SER A 18 16.17 -9.16 11.68
C SER A 18 17.57 -9.75 11.85
N LEU A 19 18.38 -9.68 10.80
CA LEU A 19 19.80 -9.99 10.83
C LEU A 19 20.53 -8.96 9.98
N GLU A 20 21.45 -8.22 10.61
CA GLU A 20 22.10 -7.07 9.99
C GLU A 20 21.05 -6.09 9.42
N ASN A 21 21.11 -5.81 8.11
CA ASN A 21 20.17 -4.93 7.41
C ASN A 21 19.00 -5.70 6.76
N ASN A 22 18.92 -7.02 6.92
CA ASN A 22 17.86 -7.85 6.36
C ASN A 22 16.78 -8.09 7.40
N HIS A 23 15.53 -7.92 7.00
CA HIS A 23 14.37 -8.12 7.85
C HIS A 23 13.35 -9.00 7.13
N TRP A 24 12.83 -10.02 7.80
CA TRP A 24 11.82 -10.92 7.25
C TRP A 24 10.67 -11.16 8.20
N PHE A 25 9.49 -11.32 7.62
CA PHE A 25 8.28 -11.72 8.31
C PHE A 25 8.40 -13.16 8.78
N THR A 26 7.99 -13.43 10.02
CA THR A 26 7.95 -14.79 10.58
C THR A 26 6.53 -15.32 10.53
N GLY A 27 6.20 -15.97 9.41
CA GLY A 27 4.91 -16.60 9.19
C GLY A 27 4.67 -16.90 7.71
N ASP A 28 3.52 -17.49 7.41
CA ASP A 28 3.04 -17.69 6.04
C ASP A 28 1.94 -16.67 5.74
N ILE A 29 2.11 -15.87 4.68
CA ILE A 29 1.13 -14.84 4.30
C ILE A 29 -0.24 -15.44 3.95
N ARG A 30 -0.28 -16.72 3.56
CA ARG A 30 -1.51 -17.42 3.20
C ARG A 30 -2.39 -17.68 4.42
N ASP A 31 -1.81 -17.75 5.62
CA ASP A 31 -2.56 -17.85 6.88
C ASP A 31 -3.39 -16.58 7.13
N PHE A 32 -3.06 -15.48 6.44
CA PHE A 32 -3.75 -14.18 6.50
C PHE A 32 -4.66 -13.92 5.29
N GLY A 33 -4.93 -14.94 4.47
CA GLY A 33 -5.76 -14.82 3.27
C GLY A 33 -5.08 -14.14 2.08
N ILE A 34 -3.78 -13.80 2.20
CA ILE A 34 -3.05 -13.11 1.13
C ILE A 34 -2.57 -14.14 0.09
N PRO A 35 -2.84 -13.92 -1.21
CA PRO A 35 -2.34 -14.80 -2.26
C PRO A 35 -0.82 -14.73 -2.37
N ALA A 36 -0.20 -15.88 -2.59
CA ALA A 36 1.24 -16.00 -2.77
C ALA A 36 1.58 -16.43 -4.20
N ALA A 37 2.64 -15.85 -4.76
CA ALA A 37 3.23 -16.26 -6.02
C ALA A 37 4.69 -16.69 -5.82
N THR A 38 5.25 -17.38 -6.81
CA THR A 38 6.68 -17.68 -6.87
C THR A 38 7.23 -17.33 -8.24
N ARG A 39 8.52 -16.97 -8.30
CA ARG A 39 9.22 -16.73 -9.57
C ARG A 39 9.81 -18.00 -10.18
N HIS A 40 9.94 -19.05 -9.37
CA HIS A 40 10.61 -20.29 -9.77
C HIS A 40 9.74 -21.48 -9.43
N VAL A 41 9.44 -22.29 -10.43
CA VAL A 41 8.75 -23.57 -10.30
C VAL A 41 9.69 -24.64 -10.85
N GLY A 42 10.04 -25.60 -10.00
CA GLY A 42 10.85 -26.75 -10.34
C GLY A 42 10.02 -28.02 -10.41
N LYS A 43 10.63 -29.09 -10.90
CA LYS A 43 10.07 -30.43 -10.90
C LYS A 43 11.16 -31.41 -10.46
N LEU A 44 10.85 -32.21 -9.45
CA LEU A 44 11.72 -33.28 -8.98
C LEU A 44 11.67 -34.47 -9.95
N ASP A 45 12.64 -35.39 -9.84
CA ASP A 45 12.76 -36.56 -10.71
C ASP A 45 11.55 -37.51 -10.58
N ASP A 46 10.86 -37.50 -9.44
CA ASP A 46 9.61 -38.24 -9.18
C ASP A 46 8.36 -37.57 -9.76
N GLY A 47 8.52 -36.39 -10.37
CA GLY A 47 7.46 -35.59 -10.96
C GLY A 47 6.80 -34.59 -10.01
N THR A 48 7.22 -34.50 -8.75
CA THR A 48 6.68 -33.56 -7.76
C THR A 48 7.07 -32.12 -8.11
N THR A 49 6.08 -31.23 -8.13
CA THR A 49 6.32 -29.79 -8.32
C THR A 49 6.90 -29.18 -7.05
N THR A 50 7.97 -28.40 -7.19
CA THR A 50 8.55 -27.60 -6.11
C THR A 50 8.47 -26.12 -6.46
N THR A 51 8.36 -25.28 -5.45
CA THR A 51 8.36 -23.81 -5.63
C THR A 51 9.57 -23.21 -4.96
N GLY A 52 10.08 -22.12 -5.53
CA GLY A 52 11.01 -21.25 -4.84
C GLY A 52 10.31 -20.45 -3.73
N GLU A 53 10.98 -19.39 -3.28
CA GLU A 53 10.44 -18.47 -2.29
C GLU A 53 9.10 -17.89 -2.73
N LEU A 54 8.16 -17.81 -1.78
CA LEU A 54 6.85 -17.23 -1.95
C LEU A 54 6.89 -15.73 -1.65
N TYR A 55 6.20 -14.93 -2.47
CA TYR A 55 6.05 -13.49 -2.27
C TYR A 55 4.63 -13.05 -2.64
N HIS A 56 4.21 -11.89 -2.13
CA HIS A 56 2.96 -11.26 -2.54
C HIS A 56 3.22 -10.34 -3.77
N PRO A 57 2.68 -10.62 -4.97
CA PRO A 57 2.62 -9.62 -6.05
C PRO A 57 1.77 -8.41 -5.64
N PHE A 58 1.73 -7.37 -6.48
CA PHE A 58 0.70 -6.34 -6.28
C PHE A 58 -0.67 -6.92 -6.62
N GLU A 59 -1.64 -6.68 -5.76
CA GLU A 59 -3.05 -7.04 -5.95
C GLU A 59 -3.91 -5.78 -5.94
N SER A 60 -4.99 -5.80 -6.72
CA SER A 60 -6.00 -4.75 -6.76
C SER A 60 -7.16 -5.10 -5.83
N LEU A 61 -7.43 -4.22 -4.87
CA LEU A 61 -8.60 -4.27 -4.00
C LEU A 61 -9.69 -3.37 -4.59
N PRO A 62 -10.83 -3.93 -5.03
CA PRO A 62 -11.87 -3.15 -5.71
C PRO A 62 -12.62 -2.24 -4.73
N SER A 63 -13.08 -1.09 -5.25
CA SER A 63 -14.14 -0.26 -4.63
C SER A 63 -15.22 0.04 -5.68
N ASP A 64 -16.27 0.77 -5.28
CA ASP A 64 -17.35 1.18 -6.18
C ASP A 64 -16.87 2.05 -7.36
N TYR A 65 -15.70 2.68 -7.24
CA TYR A 65 -15.23 3.68 -8.20
C TYR A 65 -13.87 3.37 -8.83
N THR A 66 -12.88 2.96 -8.02
CA THR A 66 -11.53 2.62 -8.50
C THR A 66 -10.84 1.61 -7.58
N ASP A 67 -9.76 1.00 -8.05
CA ASP A 67 -9.05 0.00 -7.27
C ASP A 67 -7.96 0.63 -6.40
N MET A 68 -7.73 0.03 -5.22
CA MET A 68 -6.55 0.28 -4.40
C MET A 68 -5.52 -0.83 -4.62
N ALA A 69 -4.26 -0.47 -4.87
CA ALA A 69 -3.20 -1.47 -4.99
C ALA A 69 -2.63 -1.80 -3.61
N MET A 70 -2.46 -3.09 -3.32
CA MET A 70 -1.89 -3.62 -2.08
C MET A 70 -0.70 -4.54 -2.39
N LYS A 71 0.33 -4.51 -1.54
CA LYS A 71 1.41 -5.51 -1.54
C LYS A 71 1.95 -5.74 -0.14
N PHE A 72 2.24 -7.00 0.19
CA PHE A 72 2.94 -7.34 1.42
C PHE A 72 4.43 -7.58 1.13
N TYR A 73 5.27 -6.70 1.65
CA TYR A 73 6.73 -6.86 1.62
C TYR A 73 7.19 -7.71 2.81
N THR A 74 7.30 -9.02 2.60
CA THR A 74 7.68 -10.00 3.63
C THR A 74 9.18 -10.08 3.88
N HIS A 75 10.00 -9.65 2.92
CA HIS A 75 11.46 -9.55 3.05
C HIS A 75 11.92 -8.20 2.50
N THR A 76 12.67 -7.48 3.32
CA THR A 76 13.09 -6.10 3.07
C THR A 76 14.52 -5.86 3.55
N ILE A 77 15.17 -4.87 2.94
CA ILE A 77 16.51 -4.41 3.32
C ILE A 77 16.39 -3.00 3.88
N ASN A 78 17.07 -2.71 4.99
CA ASN A 78 17.10 -1.40 5.70
C ASN A 78 15.74 -0.94 6.28
N ARG A 79 14.72 -1.80 6.28
CA ARG A 79 13.39 -1.52 6.84
C ARG A 79 12.75 -2.83 7.26
N THR A 80 11.93 -2.84 8.30
CA THR A 80 11.12 -3.99 8.69
C THR A 80 10.04 -4.32 7.65
N PRO A 81 9.51 -5.56 7.61
CA PRO A 81 8.38 -5.92 6.77
C PRO A 81 7.18 -5.00 6.99
N TYR A 82 6.43 -4.74 5.91
CA TYR A 82 5.26 -3.87 5.93
C TYR A 82 4.28 -4.24 4.82
N VAL A 83 3.02 -3.89 5.02
CA VAL A 83 2.00 -3.87 3.97
C VAL A 83 2.00 -2.48 3.34
N GLU A 84 2.18 -2.43 2.03
CA GLU A 84 1.99 -1.23 1.23
C GLU A 84 0.56 -1.20 0.71
N ILE A 85 -0.10 -0.05 0.87
CA ILE A 85 -1.33 0.28 0.13
C ILE A 85 -1.15 1.61 -0.58
N LYS A 86 -1.65 1.72 -1.81
CA LYS A 86 -1.61 2.96 -2.58
C LYS A 86 -2.82 3.11 -3.48
N ALA A 87 -3.35 4.32 -3.53
CA ALA A 87 -4.50 4.66 -4.34
C ALA A 87 -4.58 6.16 -4.55
N SER A 88 -5.62 6.58 -5.27
CA SER A 88 -6.14 7.94 -5.21
C SER A 88 -7.29 7.96 -4.22
N PRO A 89 -7.11 8.51 -2.99
CA PRO A 89 -8.17 8.52 -1.98
C PRO A 89 -9.44 9.20 -2.47
N LEU A 90 -9.28 10.22 -3.31
CA LEU A 90 -10.41 10.92 -3.87
C LEU A 90 -11.25 10.06 -4.81
N LYS A 91 -10.58 9.33 -5.71
CA LYS A 91 -11.27 8.45 -6.65
C LYS A 91 -11.92 7.28 -5.91
N LEU A 92 -11.34 6.82 -4.81
CA LEU A 92 -11.97 5.80 -3.96
C LEU A 92 -13.29 6.28 -3.34
N LEU A 93 -13.41 7.57 -3.02
CA LEU A 93 -14.59 8.11 -2.32
C LEU A 93 -15.62 8.78 -3.24
N GLN A 94 -15.21 9.31 -4.39
CA GLN A 94 -16.06 10.15 -5.25
C GLN A 94 -16.02 9.74 -6.74
N GLY A 95 -15.14 8.82 -7.12
CA GLY A 95 -14.94 8.34 -8.49
C GLY A 95 -14.37 9.32 -9.52
N HIS A 96 -14.46 10.63 -9.28
CA HIS A 96 -13.86 11.63 -10.15
C HIS A 96 -13.32 12.84 -9.40
N ASN A 97 -12.37 13.53 -10.01
CA ASN A 97 -11.66 14.68 -9.43
C ASN A 97 -12.48 15.98 -9.54
N VAL A 98 -13.71 15.98 -9.01
CA VAL A 98 -14.66 17.12 -9.17
C VAL A 98 -14.44 18.20 -8.12
N TYR A 99 -14.48 17.85 -6.82
CA TYR A 99 -14.23 18.75 -5.69
C TYR A 99 -13.45 17.99 -4.62
N GLY A 100 -12.13 18.02 -4.73
CA GLY A 100 -11.30 17.12 -3.95
C GLY A 100 -10.98 17.60 -2.53
N PHE A 101 -10.98 16.70 -1.56
CA PHE A 101 -10.42 16.95 -0.23
C PHE A 101 -8.90 16.76 -0.23
N GLU A 102 -8.24 17.23 0.82
CA GLU A 102 -6.79 17.06 1.04
C GLU A 102 -6.44 16.42 2.40
N SER A 103 -7.46 16.05 3.17
CA SER A 103 -7.30 15.32 4.42
C SER A 103 -6.64 13.96 4.18
N ILE A 104 -5.40 13.83 4.64
CA ILE A 104 -4.68 12.56 4.69
C ILE A 104 -5.42 11.58 5.60
N GLU A 105 -5.89 12.03 6.76
CA GLU A 105 -6.63 11.22 7.73
C GLU A 105 -7.86 10.55 7.09
N LEU A 106 -8.72 11.33 6.43
CA LEU A 106 -9.89 10.77 5.75
C LEU A 106 -9.51 9.76 4.67
N GLY A 107 -8.45 10.07 3.91
CA GLY A 107 -7.97 9.19 2.86
C GLY A 107 -7.35 7.90 3.41
N SER A 108 -6.54 7.99 4.45
CA SER A 108 -5.89 6.86 5.09
C SER A 108 -6.90 5.97 5.80
N ASP A 109 -7.87 6.53 6.51
CA ASP A 109 -8.88 5.75 7.24
C ASP A 109 -9.70 4.89 6.28
N HIS A 110 -10.11 5.45 5.15
CA HIS A 110 -10.83 4.69 4.12
C HIS A 110 -9.96 3.59 3.50
N MET A 111 -8.71 3.91 3.16
CA MET A 111 -7.77 2.95 2.59
C MET A 111 -7.43 1.81 3.57
N LEU A 112 -7.24 2.12 4.85
CA LEU A 112 -7.02 1.13 5.90
C LEU A 112 -8.27 0.28 6.15
N GLY A 113 -9.46 0.89 6.15
CA GLY A 113 -10.73 0.17 6.23
C GLY A 113 -10.88 -0.86 5.12
N MET A 114 -10.64 -0.46 3.87
CA MET A 114 -10.65 -1.37 2.71
C MET A 114 -9.66 -2.53 2.85
N LEU A 115 -8.45 -2.27 3.36
CA LEU A 115 -7.45 -3.31 3.60
C LEU A 115 -7.95 -4.34 4.64
N LEU A 116 -8.53 -3.87 5.74
CA LEU A 116 -8.99 -4.74 6.83
C LEU A 116 -10.29 -5.47 6.50
N GLU A 117 -11.14 -4.93 5.63
CA GLU A 117 -12.29 -5.65 5.10
C GLU A 117 -11.87 -6.77 4.16
N ALA A 118 -10.88 -6.52 3.29
CA ALA A 118 -10.37 -7.53 2.36
C ALA A 118 -9.56 -8.63 3.07
N PHE A 119 -8.74 -8.26 4.06
CA PHE A 119 -7.84 -9.16 4.78
C PHE A 119 -7.94 -8.97 6.30
N PRO A 120 -9.08 -9.35 6.92
CA PRO A 120 -9.32 -9.10 8.35
C PRO A 120 -8.31 -9.82 9.25
N GLN A 121 -7.72 -10.92 8.79
CA GLN A 121 -6.71 -11.66 9.54
C GLN A 121 -5.41 -10.86 9.72
N LEU A 122 -5.15 -9.81 8.91
CA LEU A 122 -3.97 -8.97 9.08
C LEU A 122 -4.06 -8.04 10.29
N ALA A 123 -5.26 -7.68 10.74
CA ALA A 123 -5.46 -6.70 11.81
C ALA A 123 -4.58 -6.95 13.06
N PRO A 124 -4.42 -8.20 13.57
CA PRO A 124 -3.62 -8.46 14.76
C PRO A 124 -2.11 -8.34 14.57
N ILE A 125 -1.60 -8.29 13.34
CA ILE A 125 -0.16 -8.24 13.04
C ILE A 125 0.29 -6.89 12.49
N LEU A 126 -0.65 -6.01 12.14
CA LEU A 126 -0.36 -4.67 11.62
C LEU A 126 -0.18 -3.68 12.76
N ASP A 127 0.89 -2.91 12.69
CA ASP A 127 1.14 -1.76 13.55
C ASP A 127 0.49 -0.52 12.94
N LEU A 128 -0.83 -0.40 13.10
CA LEU A 128 -1.62 0.67 12.49
C LEU A 128 -1.22 2.06 13.01
N GLU A 129 -0.83 2.16 14.28
CA GLU A 129 -0.42 3.40 14.92
C GLU A 129 0.85 3.98 14.29
N ASN A 130 1.78 3.11 13.88
CA ASN A 130 3.04 3.50 13.23
C ASN A 130 2.94 3.48 11.70
N THR A 131 1.75 3.66 11.13
CA THR A 131 1.57 3.78 9.67
C THR A 131 2.32 5.00 9.14
N GLU A 132 3.12 4.81 8.09
CA GLU A 132 3.93 5.87 7.48
C GLU A 132 3.39 6.27 6.10
N VAL A 133 3.42 7.58 5.82
CA VAL A 133 3.20 8.11 4.47
C VAL A 133 4.50 8.02 3.67
N LEU A 134 4.54 7.15 2.66
CA LEU A 134 5.69 6.99 1.77
C LEU A 134 5.70 8.00 0.62
N HIS A 135 4.51 8.40 0.17
CA HIS A 135 4.34 9.32 -0.95
C HIS A 135 2.95 9.94 -0.87
N LEU A 136 2.86 11.24 -1.14
CA LEU A 136 1.60 11.93 -1.38
C LEU A 136 1.74 12.84 -2.62
N ASP A 137 0.67 12.92 -3.41
CA ASP A 137 0.53 13.87 -4.51
C ASP A 137 -0.74 14.70 -4.30
N THR A 138 -0.60 16.02 -4.39
CA THR A 138 -1.71 16.95 -4.20
C THR A 138 -1.75 18.00 -5.29
N THR A 139 -2.89 18.12 -5.96
CA THR A 139 -3.13 19.19 -6.92
C THR A 139 -3.80 20.40 -6.25
N TYR A 140 -3.21 21.59 -6.45
CA TYR A 140 -3.80 22.87 -6.11
C TYR A 140 -4.10 23.67 -7.37
N LEU A 141 -5.27 24.32 -7.42
CA LEU A 141 -5.68 25.18 -8.51
C LEU A 141 -6.02 26.56 -7.95
N PHE A 142 -5.47 27.60 -8.56
CA PHE A 142 -5.84 28.98 -8.28
C PHE A 142 -6.12 29.73 -9.58
N ARG A 143 -7.01 30.73 -9.52
CA ARG A 143 -7.36 31.57 -10.66
C ARG A 143 -6.86 32.99 -10.40
N LEU A 144 -6.10 33.53 -11.34
CA LEU A 144 -5.65 34.92 -11.30
C LEU A 144 -6.64 35.81 -12.07
N PRO A 145 -6.84 37.08 -11.63
CA PRO A 145 -7.68 38.04 -12.35
C PRO A 145 -7.21 38.31 -13.79
N HIS A 146 -5.89 38.35 -14.00
CA HIS A 146 -5.27 38.71 -15.27
C HIS A 146 -4.03 37.85 -15.57
N GLN A 147 -3.78 37.56 -16.85
CA GLN A 147 -2.66 36.74 -17.32
C GLN A 147 -1.29 37.33 -16.93
N ASN A 148 -1.17 38.66 -16.88
CA ASN A 148 0.08 39.34 -16.50
C ASN A 148 0.48 39.11 -15.03
N MET A 149 -0.40 38.53 -14.22
CA MET A 149 -0.10 38.16 -12.83
C MET A 149 0.54 36.77 -12.69
N VAL A 150 0.61 35.96 -13.77
CA VAL A 150 1.20 34.62 -13.72
C VAL A 150 2.67 34.67 -13.33
N GLN A 151 3.50 35.42 -14.06
CA GLN A 151 4.94 35.50 -13.80
C GLN A 151 5.23 36.01 -12.37
N PRO A 152 4.63 37.12 -11.89
CA PRO A 152 4.81 37.58 -10.51
C PRO A 152 4.34 36.63 -9.40
N THR A 153 3.50 35.62 -9.72
CA THR A 153 3.02 34.64 -8.73
C THR A 153 3.91 33.39 -8.69
N LEU A 154 4.70 33.15 -9.74
CA LEU A 154 5.61 32.00 -9.85
C LEU A 154 7.04 32.32 -9.35
N ASP A 155 7.41 33.60 -9.31
CA ASP A 155 8.69 34.11 -8.81
C ASP A 155 8.63 34.44 -7.30
#